data_AF-A0A3N4IWY0-F1
#
_entry.id   AF-A0A3N4IWY0-F1
#
_cell.length_a   1.000
_cell.length_b   1.000
_cell.length_c   1.000
_cell.angle_alpha   90.00
_cell.angle_beta   90.00
_cell.angle_gamma   90.00
#
_symmetry.space_group_name_H-M   'P 1'
#
loop_
_entity.id
_entity.type
_entity.pdbx_description
1 polymer ?
#
loop_
_entity_poly.entity_id
_entity_poly.type
_entity_poly.pdbx_seq_one_letter_code
_entity_poly.pdbx_strand_id
1 'polypeptide(L)'
;MSRYLKGKQSLEYSVHPHGWSSTTSSSPTPFEKQASLIPDKNKFEYESARELVRALRSIVELDSTEEYFLYFHRIIAREFEAIERELHAVQLRCAVRSIFENSFHAAILRIMPGPEHESVGMTLFLKIVMKIVSIPGHSDESIMGVAATWFQVPGVRSKEEDQGMRPATRIGRGAWPSFIIEVG
;
A
#
# COMPACT_ATOMS: atom_id res chain seq x y z
N MET A 1 -0.20 40.79 52.15
CA MET A 1 -1.32 39.83 52.29
C MET A 1 -1.83 39.52 50.88
N SER A 2 -1.52 38.35 50.33
CA SER A 2 -2.36 37.12 50.36
C SER A 2 -3.26 37.08 49.12
N ARG A 3 -2.95 36.36 48.02
CA ARG A 3 -2.94 34.90 47.73
C ARG A 3 -4.14 34.52 46.82
N TYR A 4 -3.88 33.51 45.97
CA TYR A 4 -4.79 32.65 45.18
C TYR A 4 -5.11 33.15 43.76
N LEU A 5 -4.52 32.65 42.65
CA LEU A 5 -4.28 31.28 42.16
C LEU A 5 -5.53 30.38 42.20
N LYS A 6 -6.06 30.08 41.01
CA LYS A 6 -6.84 28.86 40.76
C LYS A 6 -6.41 28.25 39.43
N GLY A 7 -5.25 27.61 39.45
CA GLY A 7 -4.88 26.60 38.48
C GLY A 7 -5.73 25.35 38.73
N LYS A 8 -6.29 24.78 37.66
CA LYS A 8 -6.83 23.42 37.68
C LYS A 8 -5.66 22.45 37.57
N GLN A 9 -5.36 21.77 38.67
CA GLN A 9 -4.60 20.53 38.68
C GLN A 9 -5.47 19.39 38.12
N SER A 10 -4.88 18.58 37.26
CA SER A 10 -5.23 17.18 37.04
C SER A 10 -3.91 16.44 36.82
N LEU A 11 -3.21 16.17 37.91
CA LEU A 11 -2.83 14.82 38.34
C LEU A 11 -2.16 13.99 37.24
N GLU A 12 -0.83 14.09 37.25
CA GLU A 12 0.09 13.06 36.81
C GLU A 12 -0.31 11.71 37.41
N TYR A 13 -0.46 10.71 36.54
CA TYR A 13 -0.13 9.33 36.90
C TYR A 13 1.19 9.01 36.20
N SER A 14 2.28 9.20 36.93
CA SER A 14 3.57 8.62 36.62
C SER A 14 3.55 7.16 37.10
N VAL A 15 3.57 6.21 36.16
CA VAL A 15 4.04 4.85 36.41
C VAL A 15 4.85 4.43 35.18
N HIS A 16 6.16 4.67 35.25
CA HIS A 16 7.12 3.87 34.49
C HIS A 16 7.44 2.61 35.29
N PRO A 17 7.25 1.42 34.69
CA PRO A 17 8.09 0.30 35.01
C PRO A 17 8.47 -0.36 33.69
N HIS A 18 9.63 0.03 33.16
CA HIS A 18 10.54 -0.72 32.29
C HIS A 18 11.33 0.31 31.50
N GLY A 19 12.59 0.46 31.89
CA GLY A 19 13.50 1.45 31.32
C GLY A 19 13.68 1.23 29.83
N TRP A 20 13.37 2.25 29.05
CA TRP A 20 14.05 2.48 27.79
C TRP A 20 14.97 3.67 27.99
N SER A 21 16.23 3.30 28.23
CA SER A 21 17.35 4.20 28.15
C SER A 21 17.29 4.94 26.81
N SER A 22 17.28 6.26 26.89
CA SER A 22 17.45 7.16 25.75
C SER A 22 18.83 6.95 25.13
N THR A 23 18.93 6.02 24.17
CA THR A 23 19.89 6.03 23.04
C THR A 23 19.67 4.77 22.21
N THR A 24 19.03 4.89 21.06
CA THR A 24 19.31 3.98 19.95
C THR A 24 19.54 4.83 18.71
N SER A 25 20.76 4.78 18.19
CA SER A 25 21.04 5.00 16.78
C SER A 25 20.02 4.13 16.02
N SER A 26 18.92 4.72 15.57
CA SER A 26 17.84 3.94 14.98
C SER A 26 18.38 3.37 13.68
N SER A 27 18.60 2.07 13.64
CA SER A 27 18.85 1.36 12.39
C SER A 27 17.78 1.79 11.38
N PRO A 28 18.15 2.14 10.14
CA PRO A 28 17.18 2.62 9.17
C PRO A 28 16.06 1.59 9.01
N THR A 29 14.84 2.10 8.96
CA THR A 29 13.63 1.30 8.73
C THR A 29 13.75 0.56 7.40
N PRO A 30 12.99 -0.53 7.18
CA PRO A 30 12.94 -1.20 5.89
C PRO A 30 12.60 -0.24 4.73
N PHE A 31 11.74 0.76 4.97
CA PHE A 31 11.42 1.79 3.98
C PHE A 31 12.64 2.64 3.63
N GLU A 32 13.35 3.17 4.62
CA GLU A 32 14.55 3.98 4.40
C GLU A 32 15.65 3.20 3.68
N LYS A 33 15.85 1.93 4.04
CA LYS A 33 16.79 1.03 3.34
C LYS A 33 16.41 0.83 1.88
N GLN A 34 15.12 0.66 1.57
CA GLN A 34 14.66 0.54 0.19
C GLN A 34 14.84 1.86 -0.57
N ALA A 35 14.45 2.98 0.05
CA ALA A 35 14.58 4.31 -0.55
C ALA A 35 16.05 4.69 -0.82
N SER A 36 17.00 4.25 0.02
CA SER A 36 18.42 4.53 -0.18
C SER A 36 19.04 3.76 -1.36
N LEU A 37 18.41 2.68 -1.81
CA LEU A 37 18.83 1.92 -3.00
C LEU A 37 18.31 2.52 -4.31
N ILE A 38 17.33 3.42 -4.25
CA ILE A 38 16.76 4.06 -5.43
C ILE A 38 17.72 5.17 -5.90
N PRO A 39 18.17 5.17 -7.17
CA PRO A 39 19.04 6.23 -7.71
C PRO A 39 18.37 7.60 -7.62
N ASP A 40 19.15 8.66 -7.41
CA ASP A 40 18.59 10.02 -7.24
C ASP A 40 17.81 10.51 -8.48
N LYS A 41 18.19 10.06 -9.69
CA LYS A 41 17.43 10.31 -10.92
C LYS A 41 16.00 9.75 -10.92
N ASN A 42 15.71 8.82 -10.01
CA ASN A 42 14.41 8.17 -9.84
C ASN A 42 13.68 8.66 -8.57
N LYS A 43 14.15 9.77 -7.96
CA LYS A 43 13.54 10.42 -6.80
C LYS A 43 12.86 11.72 -7.24
N PHE A 44 11.59 11.85 -6.91
CA PHE A 44 10.75 12.95 -7.33
C PHE A 44 10.07 13.63 -6.13
N GLU A 45 9.74 14.90 -6.28
CA GLU A 45 8.79 15.59 -5.39
C GLU A 45 7.39 15.39 -5.97
N TYR A 46 6.43 14.98 -5.15
CA TYR A 46 5.05 14.85 -5.58
C TYR A 46 4.40 16.23 -5.72
N GLU A 47 3.89 16.52 -6.91
CA GLU A 47 3.12 17.73 -7.19
C GLU A 47 1.61 17.43 -7.27
N SER A 48 1.23 16.40 -8.02
CA SER A 48 -0.15 15.94 -8.16
C SER A 48 -0.22 14.51 -8.71
N ALA A 49 -1.38 13.87 -8.54
CA ALA A 49 -1.65 12.53 -9.09
C ALA A 49 -1.43 12.47 -10.61
N ARG A 50 -1.81 13.53 -11.34
CA ARG A 50 -1.64 13.61 -12.80
C ARG A 50 -0.18 13.69 -13.20
N GLU A 51 0.64 14.46 -12.49
CA GLU A 51 2.09 14.57 -12.77
C GLU A 51 2.81 13.25 -12.45
N LEU A 52 2.46 12.61 -11.34
CA LEU A 52 2.95 11.28 -10.98
C LEU A 52 2.64 10.27 -12.09
N VAL A 53 1.39 10.23 -12.57
CA VAL A 53 0.99 9.30 -13.64
C VAL A 53 1.69 9.61 -14.96
N ARG A 54 1.95 10.89 -15.27
CA ARG A 54 2.74 11.27 -16.45
C ARG A 54 4.17 10.72 -16.37
N ALA A 55 4.82 10.84 -15.21
CA ALA A 55 6.14 10.27 -14.99
C ALA A 55 6.14 8.75 -15.18
N LEU A 56 5.15 8.05 -14.61
CA LEU A 56 5.00 6.61 -14.78
C LEU A 56 4.82 6.20 -16.25
N ARG A 57 3.94 6.88 -16.99
CA ARG A 57 3.73 6.59 -18.42
C ARG A 57 5.02 6.70 -19.22
N SER A 58 5.77 7.78 -19.00
CA SER A 58 7.03 7.99 -19.71
C SER A 58 8.05 6.88 -19.46
N ILE A 59 7.97 6.19 -18.33
CA ILE A 59 8.87 5.09 -17.97
C ILE A 59 8.35 3.76 -18.51
N VAL A 60 7.05 3.50 -18.42
CA VAL A 60 6.42 2.29 -19.00
C VAL A 60 6.57 2.28 -20.52
N GLU A 61 6.48 3.44 -21.17
CA GLU A 61 6.69 3.59 -22.63
C GLU A 61 8.13 3.32 -23.07
N LEU A 62 9.10 3.24 -22.15
CA LEU A 62 10.48 2.84 -22.48
C LEU A 62 10.60 1.33 -22.75
N ASP A 63 9.51 0.56 -22.61
CA ASP A 63 9.39 -0.88 -22.91
C ASP A 63 10.54 -1.71 -22.30
N SER A 64 10.89 -1.37 -21.06
CA SER A 64 11.89 -2.12 -20.30
C SER A 64 11.28 -3.40 -19.75
N THR A 65 11.99 -4.51 -19.94
CA THR A 65 11.71 -5.80 -19.29
C THR A 65 12.19 -5.84 -17.84
N GLU A 66 12.91 -4.82 -17.38
CA GLU A 66 13.38 -4.69 -16.00
C GLU A 66 12.37 -4.00 -15.10
N GLU A 67 12.34 -4.39 -13.82
CA GLU A 67 11.62 -3.68 -12.77
C GLU A 67 12.18 -2.27 -12.54
N TYR A 68 11.29 -1.28 -12.44
CA TYR A 68 11.68 0.09 -12.12
C TYR A 68 11.16 0.51 -10.75
N PHE A 69 12.03 1.12 -9.96
CA PHE A 69 11.66 1.70 -8.67
C PHE A 69 11.76 3.21 -8.73
N LEU A 70 10.69 3.89 -8.32
CA LEU A 70 10.61 5.34 -8.20
C LEU A 70 10.27 5.71 -6.77
N TYR A 71 10.85 6.80 -6.29
CA TYR A 71 10.55 7.35 -4.98
C TYR A 71 9.88 8.70 -5.16
N PHE A 72 8.80 8.94 -4.43
CA PHE A 72 8.10 10.22 -4.40
C PHE A 72 8.04 10.73 -2.96
N HIS A 73 8.52 11.95 -2.75
CA HIS A 73 8.38 12.66 -1.50
C HIS A 73 7.09 13.49 -1.48
N ARG A 74 6.62 13.87 -0.29
CA ARG A 74 5.42 14.69 -0.01
C ARG A 74 4.08 14.05 -0.40
N ILE A 75 4.01 12.73 -0.51
CA ILE A 75 2.73 12.04 -0.64
C ILE A 75 2.12 11.84 0.74
N ILE A 76 0.92 12.36 0.93
CA ILE A 76 0.15 12.26 2.16
C ILE A 76 -1.12 11.44 1.95
N ALA A 77 -1.68 10.90 3.04
CA ALA A 77 -2.73 9.89 2.95
C ALA A 77 -3.99 10.32 2.18
N ARG A 78 -4.34 11.62 2.17
CA ARG A 78 -5.50 12.12 1.43
C ARG A 78 -5.33 12.07 -0.09
N GLU A 79 -4.10 11.99 -0.59
CA GLU A 79 -3.81 11.98 -2.03
C GLU A 79 -4.03 10.61 -2.67
N PHE A 80 -4.14 9.55 -1.86
CA PHE A 80 -4.22 8.17 -2.33
C PHE A 80 -5.40 7.93 -3.26
N GLU A 81 -6.59 8.42 -2.93
CA GLU A 81 -7.77 8.24 -3.78
C GLU A 81 -7.63 8.94 -5.14
N ALA A 82 -6.90 10.04 -5.20
CA ALA A 82 -6.63 10.74 -6.45
C ALA A 82 -5.60 9.98 -7.30
N ILE A 83 -4.54 9.47 -6.67
CA ILE A 83 -3.51 8.66 -7.34
C ILE A 83 -4.12 7.38 -7.92
N GLU A 84 -4.87 6.63 -7.12
CA GLU A 84 -5.54 5.39 -7.57
C GLU A 84 -6.47 5.65 -8.77
N ARG A 85 -7.24 6.74 -8.71
CA ARG A 85 -8.17 7.12 -9.79
C ARG A 85 -7.44 7.43 -11.09
N GLU A 86 -6.36 8.20 -11.03
CA GLU A 86 -5.56 8.54 -12.22
C GLU A 86 -4.86 7.30 -12.79
N LEU A 87 -4.30 6.43 -11.94
CA LEU A 87 -3.70 5.15 -12.36
C LEU A 87 -4.71 4.25 -13.07
N HIS A 88 -5.93 4.14 -12.54
CA HIS A 88 -7.01 3.40 -13.18
C HIS A 88 -7.42 4.01 -14.52
N ALA A 89 -7.53 5.34 -14.59
CA ALA A 89 -7.96 6.04 -15.80
C ALA A 89 -7.01 5.80 -16.99
N VAL A 90 -5.72 5.59 -16.74
CA VAL A 90 -4.72 5.30 -17.77
C VAL A 90 -4.32 3.83 -17.87
N GLN A 91 -5.02 2.93 -17.18
CA GLN A 91 -4.74 1.49 -17.16
C GLN A 91 -3.32 1.12 -16.71
N LEU A 92 -2.66 1.99 -15.94
CA LEU A 92 -1.34 1.70 -15.35
C LEU A 92 -1.44 1.04 -13.99
N ARG A 93 -2.65 0.95 -13.43
CA ARG A 93 -2.85 0.44 -12.07
C ARG A 93 -2.33 -0.98 -11.89
N CYS A 94 -2.43 -1.84 -12.90
CA CYS A 94 -1.95 -3.22 -12.83
C CYS A 94 -0.43 -3.35 -13.01
N ALA A 95 0.21 -2.37 -13.67
CA ALA A 95 1.65 -2.32 -13.89
C ALA A 95 2.44 -1.66 -12.74
N VAL A 96 1.76 -1.09 -11.75
CA VAL A 96 2.39 -0.27 -10.71
C VAL A 96 1.93 -0.71 -9.33
N ARG A 97 2.89 -1.10 -8.49
CA ARG A 97 2.71 -1.37 -7.07
C ARG A 97 3.24 -0.22 -6.24
N SER A 98 2.48 0.22 -5.25
CA SER A 98 2.93 1.30 -4.36
C SER A 98 3.25 0.78 -2.96
N ILE A 99 4.21 1.41 -2.30
CA ILE A 99 4.48 1.26 -0.87
C ILE A 99 4.45 2.66 -0.28
N PHE A 100 3.40 2.99 0.47
CA PHE A 100 3.29 4.27 1.14
C PHE A 100 3.77 4.18 2.58
N GLU A 101 4.57 5.17 2.97
CA GLU A 101 5.04 5.33 4.34
C GLU A 101 4.54 6.67 4.89
N ASN A 102 3.50 6.59 5.73
CA ASN A 102 2.79 7.77 6.22
C ASN A 102 3.67 8.66 7.10
N SER A 103 4.56 8.06 7.90
CA SER A 103 5.46 8.80 8.80
C SER A 103 6.51 9.62 8.05
N PHE A 104 6.83 9.24 6.82
CA PHE A 104 7.82 9.93 5.97
C PHE A 104 7.17 10.79 4.88
N HIS A 105 5.84 10.78 4.80
CA HIS A 105 5.08 11.39 3.70
C HIS A 105 5.67 11.03 2.34
N ALA A 106 5.89 9.74 2.11
CA ALA A 106 6.61 9.27 0.94
C ALA A 106 6.03 7.98 0.39
N ALA A 107 6.31 7.73 -0.89
CA ALA A 107 5.96 6.51 -1.58
C ALA A 107 7.16 5.93 -2.33
N ILE A 108 7.24 4.61 -2.38
CA ILE A 108 8.04 3.89 -3.36
C ILE A 108 7.06 3.23 -4.33
N LEU A 109 7.17 3.55 -5.62
CA LEU A 109 6.42 2.89 -6.68
C LEU A 109 7.34 1.90 -7.40
N ARG A 110 6.92 0.64 -7.45
CA ARG A 110 7.53 -0.43 -8.23
C ARG A 110 6.71 -0.62 -9.50
N ILE A 111 7.32 -0.37 -10.64
CA ILE A 111 6.77 -0.68 -11.95
C ILE A 111 7.15 -2.13 -12.27
N MET A 112 6.14 -2.98 -12.40
CA MET A 112 6.30 -4.41 -12.64
C MET A 112 6.47 -4.68 -14.14
N PRO A 113 7.39 -5.58 -14.54
CA PRO A 113 7.58 -5.94 -15.93
C PRO A 113 6.45 -6.84 -16.42
N GLY A 114 5.69 -6.31 -17.36
CA GLY A 114 5.02 -7.05 -18.42
C GLY A 114 3.77 -7.86 -18.08
N PRO A 115 3.02 -8.27 -19.12
CA PRO A 115 1.78 -9.03 -19.02
C PRO A 115 1.97 -10.44 -18.44
N GLU A 116 3.21 -10.93 -18.31
CA GLU A 116 3.52 -12.27 -17.80
C GLU A 116 3.18 -12.41 -16.31
N HIS A 117 3.53 -11.41 -15.50
CA HIS A 117 3.20 -11.38 -14.07
C HIS A 117 1.69 -11.43 -13.84
N GLU A 118 0.96 -10.60 -14.58
CA GLU A 118 -0.51 -10.56 -14.55
C GLU A 118 -1.12 -11.89 -15.03
N SER A 119 -0.56 -12.48 -16.10
CA SER A 119 -1.02 -13.76 -16.65
C SER A 119 -0.89 -14.90 -15.65
N VAL A 120 0.22 -14.96 -14.92
CA VAL A 120 0.44 -15.96 -13.86
C VAL A 120 -0.59 -15.77 -12.73
N GLY A 121 -0.76 -14.53 -12.25
CA GLY A 121 -1.73 -14.23 -11.21
C GLY A 121 -3.16 -14.59 -11.61
N MET A 122 -3.58 -14.18 -12.81
CA MET A 122 -4.90 -14.46 -13.35
C MET A 122 -5.13 -15.95 -13.56
N THR A 123 -4.13 -16.68 -14.08
CA THR A 123 -4.21 -18.12 -14.26
C THR A 123 -4.40 -18.85 -12.93
N LEU A 124 -3.66 -18.46 -11.89
CA LEU A 124 -3.80 -19.06 -10.56
C LEU A 124 -5.17 -18.76 -9.96
N PHE A 125 -5.63 -17.51 -10.06
CA PHE A 125 -6.95 -17.11 -9.58
C PHE A 125 -8.07 -17.92 -10.23
N LEU A 126 -8.06 -18.02 -11.57
CA LEU A 126 -9.05 -18.81 -12.30
C LEU A 126 -9.06 -20.28 -11.85
N LYS A 127 -7.88 -20.88 -11.63
CA LYS A 127 -7.78 -22.25 -11.10
C LYS A 127 -8.42 -22.39 -9.72
N ILE A 128 -8.25 -21.40 -8.85
CA ILE A 128 -8.85 -21.39 -7.52
C ILE A 128 -10.37 -21.22 -7.61
N VAL A 129 -10.85 -20.29 -8.43
CA VAL A 129 -12.30 -20.10 -8.67
C VAL A 129 -12.92 -21.40 -9.15
N MET A 130 -12.36 -22.01 -10.20
CA MET A 130 -12.86 -23.29 -10.73
C MET A 130 -12.85 -24.40 -9.67
N LYS A 131 -11.84 -24.42 -8.79
CA LYS A 131 -11.80 -25.37 -7.68
C LYS A 131 -12.92 -25.14 -6.68
N ILE A 132 -13.22 -23.90 -6.31
CA ILE A 132 -14.31 -23.56 -5.40
C ILE A 132 -15.66 -23.94 -6.00
N VAL A 133 -15.89 -23.59 -7.28
CA VAL A 133 -17.11 -23.94 -8.02
C VAL A 133 -17.33 -25.46 -8.10
N SER A 134 -16.24 -26.25 -8.09
CA SER A 134 -16.35 -27.72 -8.08
C SER A 134 -16.79 -28.34 -6.75
N ILE A 135 -16.89 -27.56 -5.67
CA ILE A 135 -17.33 -28.04 -4.35
C ILE A 135 -18.87 -28.09 -4.34
N PRO A 136 -19.51 -29.22 -3.96
CA PRO A 136 -20.96 -29.31 -3.89
C PRO A 136 -21.58 -28.20 -3.03
N GLY A 137 -22.60 -27.52 -3.56
CA GLY A 137 -23.26 -26.40 -2.89
C GLY A 137 -22.59 -25.04 -3.12
N HIS A 138 -21.50 -24.97 -3.88
CA HIS A 138 -20.86 -23.73 -4.29
C HIS A 138 -21.04 -23.43 -5.78
N SER A 139 -20.91 -22.15 -6.12
CA SER A 139 -20.97 -21.59 -7.46
C SER A 139 -19.98 -20.42 -7.57
N ASP A 140 -19.89 -19.81 -8.74
CA ASP A 140 -19.12 -18.59 -8.97
C ASP A 140 -19.60 -17.43 -8.08
N GLU A 141 -20.89 -17.40 -7.76
CA GLU A 141 -21.48 -16.44 -6.82
C GLU A 141 -21.08 -16.66 -5.35
N SER A 142 -20.45 -17.80 -5.01
CA SER A 142 -20.00 -18.07 -3.63
C SER A 142 -18.81 -17.20 -3.21
N ILE A 143 -18.14 -16.57 -4.19
CA ILE A 143 -16.93 -15.78 -3.98
C ILE A 143 -17.09 -14.39 -4.59
N MET A 144 -16.35 -13.45 -4.01
CA MET A 144 -16.23 -12.10 -4.54
C MET A 144 -14.75 -11.79 -4.70
N GLY A 145 -14.34 -11.49 -5.93
CA GLY A 145 -13.01 -10.98 -6.23
C GLY A 145 -12.87 -9.56 -5.65
N VAL A 146 -11.75 -9.32 -4.98
CA VAL A 146 -11.42 -8.00 -4.42
C VAL A 146 -10.36 -7.30 -5.29
N ALA A 147 -9.95 -7.90 -6.41
CA ALA A 147 -8.94 -7.38 -7.35
C ALA A 147 -7.65 -6.91 -6.64
N ALA A 148 -6.82 -6.12 -7.34
CA ALA A 148 -5.70 -5.40 -6.74
C ALA A 148 -6.23 -4.24 -5.89
N THR A 149 -6.76 -4.55 -4.70
CA THR A 149 -7.23 -3.53 -3.76
C THR A 149 -6.11 -3.09 -2.82
N TRP A 150 -6.10 -1.80 -2.53
CA TRP A 150 -5.23 -1.23 -1.50
C TRP A 150 -5.84 -1.43 -0.11
N PHE A 151 -5.09 -2.06 0.79
CA PHE A 151 -5.55 -2.27 2.15
C PHE A 151 -4.93 -1.24 3.10
N GLN A 152 -5.74 -0.23 3.45
CA GLN A 152 -5.36 0.80 4.40
C GLN A 152 -5.42 0.27 5.83
N VAL A 153 -4.27 0.25 6.51
CA VAL A 153 -4.20 -0.04 7.94
C VAL A 153 -3.74 1.23 8.66
N PRO A 154 -4.60 1.87 9.47
CA PRO A 154 -4.22 3.07 10.21
C PRO A 154 -2.99 2.85 11.09
N GLY A 155 -2.03 3.77 11.01
CA GLY A 155 -0.84 3.77 11.86
C GLY A 155 0.28 2.79 11.46
N VAL A 156 0.12 2.01 10.39
CA VAL A 156 1.16 1.11 9.88
C VAL A 156 1.28 1.19 8.35
N ARG A 157 2.32 0.56 7.81
CA ARG A 157 2.53 0.41 6.36
C ARG A 157 1.30 -0.23 5.72
N SER A 158 0.68 0.48 4.80
CA SER A 158 -0.40 -0.08 3.98
C SER A 158 0.21 -0.85 2.81
N LYS A 159 -0.46 -1.92 2.38
CA LYS A 159 0.03 -2.81 1.34
C LYS A 159 -1.03 -3.03 0.27
N GLU A 160 -0.53 -3.20 -0.94
CA GLU A 160 -1.28 -3.58 -2.11
C GLU A 160 -1.12 -5.07 -2.39
N GLU A 161 -2.21 -5.72 -2.80
CA GLU A 161 -2.22 -7.13 -3.17
C GLU A 161 -2.25 -7.30 -4.69
N ASP A 162 -1.77 -8.45 -5.19
CA ASP A 162 -1.95 -8.76 -6.61
C ASP A 162 -3.39 -9.12 -6.91
N GLN A 163 -3.95 -10.09 -6.17
CA GLN A 163 -5.36 -10.48 -6.27
C GLN A 163 -5.89 -10.96 -4.91
N GLY A 164 -7.04 -10.44 -4.49
CA GLY A 164 -7.74 -10.89 -3.28
C GLY A 164 -9.07 -11.58 -3.60
N MET A 165 -9.51 -12.49 -2.72
CA MET A 165 -10.87 -13.04 -2.75
C MET A 165 -11.45 -13.20 -1.34
N ARG A 166 -12.78 -13.12 -1.25
CA ARG A 166 -13.54 -13.39 -0.03
C ARG A 166 -14.83 -14.13 -0.33
N PRO A 167 -15.42 -14.84 0.65
CA PRO A 167 -16.77 -15.37 0.52
C PRO A 167 -17.77 -14.24 0.24
N ALA A 168 -18.72 -14.46 -0.68
CA ALA A 168 -19.73 -13.46 -1.02
C ALA A 168 -20.65 -13.10 0.18
N THR A 169 -20.77 -14.01 1.14
CA THR A 169 -21.51 -13.81 2.39
C THR A 169 -20.84 -12.82 3.36
N ARG A 170 -19.57 -12.46 3.14
CA ARG A 170 -18.81 -11.53 3.99
C ARG A 170 -18.96 -10.10 3.45
N ILE A 171 -20.02 -9.42 3.88
CA ILE A 171 -20.38 -8.06 3.45
C ILE A 171 -20.00 -7.02 4.52
N GLY A 172 -19.56 -5.82 4.11
CA GLY A 172 -19.33 -4.67 4.99
C GLY A 172 -17.99 -3.96 4.74
N ARG A 173 -17.85 -2.72 5.24
CA ARG A 173 -16.63 -1.88 5.06
C ARG A 173 -15.34 -2.49 5.62
N GLY A 174 -15.43 -3.48 6.52
CA GLY A 174 -14.28 -4.17 7.12
C GLY A 174 -14.05 -5.60 6.59
N ALA A 175 -14.70 -6.01 5.50
CA ALA A 175 -14.56 -7.36 4.98
C ALA A 175 -13.25 -7.54 4.20
N TRP A 176 -12.17 -7.79 4.95
CA TRP A 176 -10.86 -8.18 4.43
C TRP A 176 -10.95 -9.45 3.56
N PRO A 177 -10.08 -9.58 2.53
CA PRO A 177 -9.93 -10.81 1.78
C PRO A 177 -9.64 -11.96 2.74
N SER A 178 -10.25 -13.11 2.47
CA SER A 178 -9.96 -14.34 3.21
C SER A 178 -8.79 -15.10 2.59
N PHE A 179 -8.47 -14.76 1.34
CA PHE A 179 -7.36 -15.32 0.60
C PHE A 179 -6.75 -14.25 -0.30
N ILE A 180 -5.42 -14.24 -0.35
CA ILE A 180 -4.59 -13.26 -1.04
C ILE A 180 -3.60 -14.02 -1.92
N ILE A 181 -3.46 -13.58 -3.16
CA ILE A 181 -2.44 -14.05 -4.11
C ILE A 181 -1.40 -12.94 -4.25
N GLU A 182 -0.15 -13.35 -4.13
CA GLU A 182 1.04 -12.54 -4.42
C GLU A 182 1.90 -13.37 -5.37
N VAL A 183 2.21 -12.80 -6.53
CA VAL A 183 3.05 -13.38 -7.58
C VAL A 183 4.42 -12.72 -7.45
N GLY A 184 5.46 -13.53 -7.33
CA GLY A 184 6.84 -13.10 -7.17
C GLY A 184 7.76 -13.71 -8.22
#